data_AF-A0A7Y0S0H3-F1
#
_entry.id   AF-A0A7Y0S0H3-F1
#
_cell.length_a   1.000
_cell.length_b   1.000
_cell.length_c   1.000
_cell.angle_alpha   90.00
_cell.angle_beta   90.00
_cell.angle_gamma   90.00
#
_symmetry.space_group_name_H-M   'P 1'
#
loop_
_entity.id
_entity.type
_entity.pdbx_description
1 polymer ?
#
loop_
_entity_poly.entity_id
_entity_poly.type
_entity_poly.pdbx_seq_one_letter_code
_entity_poly.pdbx_strand_id
1 'polypeptide(L)'
;MTQQQKKVAVFTGTRAEYGLLYWLLKDIQDDPELKLQLLVSGMHLSPEFGETYHQIEQDGFVIDEKIEILLSSDSAVGTAKSMGL
;
A
#
# COMPACT_ATOMS: atom_id res chain seq x y z
N MET A 1 -10.66 21.85 -22.84
CA MET A 1 -9.43 21.54 -22.08
C MET A 1 -9.70 20.25 -21.35
N THR A 2 -9.03 19.15 -21.67
CA THR A 2 -9.10 17.92 -20.87
C THR A 2 -8.41 18.22 -19.54
N GLN A 3 -9.18 18.39 -18.47
CA GLN A 3 -8.64 18.51 -17.13
C GLN A 3 -7.89 17.21 -16.82
N GLN A 4 -6.59 17.32 -16.58
CA GLN A 4 -5.76 16.17 -16.25
C GLN A 4 -6.06 15.77 -14.81
N GLN A 5 -6.45 14.52 -14.58
CA GLN A 5 -6.72 14.00 -13.23
C GLN A 5 -5.51 14.21 -12.31
N LYS A 6 -5.76 14.70 -11.10
CA LYS A 6 -4.72 14.84 -10.07
C LYS A 6 -4.38 13.47 -9.52
N LYS A 7 -3.11 13.10 -9.55
CA LYS A 7 -2.64 11.82 -9.01
C LYS A 7 -2.50 11.91 -7.49
N VAL A 8 -3.08 10.96 -6.78
CA VAL A 8 -2.96 10.83 -5.32
C VAL A 8 -2.34 9.47 -5.04
N ALA A 9 -1.08 9.48 -4.62
CA ALA A 9 -0.39 8.27 -4.21
C ALA A 9 -0.66 8.00 -2.73
N VAL A 10 -1.17 6.82 -2.43
CA VAL A 10 -1.36 6.33 -1.07
C VAL A 10 -0.43 5.15 -0.86
N PHE A 11 0.33 5.19 0.23
CA PHE A 11 1.17 4.08 0.65
C PHE A 11 0.50 3.37 1.82
N THR A 12 0.56 2.05 1.84
CA THR A 12 0.22 1.29 3.04
C THR A 12 1.16 0.10 3.25
N GLY A 13 1.60 -0.06 4.50
CA GLY A 13 2.54 -1.10 4.90
C GLY A 13 1.96 -2.18 5.82
N THR A 14 0.74 -1.98 6.35
CA THR A 14 0.13 -2.92 7.32
C THR A 14 -1.38 -2.98 7.21
N ARG A 15 -1.97 -4.12 7.57
CA ARG A 15 -3.43 -4.30 7.64
C ARG A 15 -4.13 -3.27 8.54
N ALA A 16 -3.48 -2.86 9.64
CA ALA A 16 -4.06 -1.88 10.58
C ALA A 16 -4.20 -0.50 9.94
N GLU A 17 -3.18 -0.06 9.20
CA GLU A 17 -3.21 1.18 8.43
C GLU A 17 -4.22 1.10 7.29
N TYR A 18 -4.20 0.01 6.50
CA TYR A 18 -5.12 -0.20 5.39
C TYR A 18 -6.59 -0.07 5.82
N GLY A 19 -6.97 -0.65 6.97
CA GLY A 19 -8.34 -0.54 7.48
C GLY A 19 -8.77 0.90 7.77
N LEU A 20 -7.86 1.77 8.20
CA LEU A 20 -8.13 3.19 8.42
C LEU A 20 -8.24 3.95 7.08
N LEU A 21 -7.45 3.55 6.09
CA LEU A 21 -7.41 4.17 4.77
C LEU A 21 -8.53 3.70 3.83
N TYR A 22 -9.19 2.59 4.13
CA TYR A 22 -10.16 1.94 3.22
C TYR A 22 -11.17 2.92 2.61
N TRP A 23 -11.85 3.72 3.44
CA TRP A 23 -12.85 4.67 2.95
C TRP A 23 -12.24 5.83 2.15
N LEU A 24 -11.06 6.30 2.55
CA LEU A 24 -10.33 7.31 1.79
C LEU A 24 -9.93 6.79 0.40
N LEU A 25 -9.46 5.53 0.32
CA LEU A 25 -9.11 4.90 -0.95
C LEU A 25 -10.33 4.76 -1.86
N LYS A 26 -11.49 4.38 -1.30
CA LYS A 26 -12.77 4.33 -2.03
C LYS A 26 -13.14 5.71 -2.57
N ASP A 27 -13.10 6.74 -1.73
CA ASP A 27 -13.45 8.11 -2.14
C ASP A 27 -12.52 8.63 -3.25
N ILE A 28 -11.21 8.36 -3.18
CA ILE A 28 -10.25 8.75 -4.23
C ILE A 28 -10.49 7.96 -5.53
N GLN A 29 -10.82 6.67 -5.43
CA GLN A 29 -11.10 5.82 -6.59
C GLN A 29 -12.37 6.24 -7.33
N ASP A 30 -13.39 6.69 -6.60
CA ASP A 30 -14.70 7.06 -7.14
C ASP A 30 -14.77 8.53 -7.63
N ASP A 31 -13.76 9.36 -7.30
CA ASP A 31 -13.69 10.77 -7.71
C ASP A 31 -13.14 10.93 -9.14
N PRO A 32 -13.91 11.49 -10.10
CA PRO A 32 -13.48 11.65 -11.49
C PRO A 32 -12.35 12.67 -11.68
N GLU A 33 -12.09 13.57 -10.72
CA GLU A 33 -10.98 14.54 -10.78
C GLU A 33 -9.66 13.96 -10.26
N LEU A 34 -9.72 12.80 -9.59
CA LEU A 34 -8.56 12.16 -8.98
C LEU A 34 -8.18 10.86 -9.71
N LYS A 35 -6.91 10.50 -9.57
CA LYS A 35 -6.39 9.19 -9.94
C LYS A 35 -5.67 8.60 -8.73
N LEU A 36 -6.26 7.57 -8.13
CA LEU A 36 -5.60 6.78 -7.09
C LEU A 36 -4.35 6.11 -7.67
N GLN A 37 -3.25 6.17 -6.92
CA GLN A 37 -2.09 5.29 -7.10
C GLN A 37 -1.82 4.60 -5.76
N LEU A 38 -1.80 3.27 -5.73
CA LEU A 38 -1.66 2.51 -4.49
C LEU A 38 -0.33 1.78 -4.43
N LEU A 39 0.49 2.13 -3.44
CA LEU A 39 1.78 1.50 -3.16
C LEU A 39 1.64 0.61 -1.92
N VAL A 40 1.93 -0.69 -2.07
CA VAL A 40 1.80 -1.68 -0.99
C VAL A 40 3.16 -2.25 -0.63
N SER A 41 3.47 -2.33 0.66
CA SER A 41 4.76 -2.84 1.15
C SER A 41 4.63 -3.50 2.53
N GLY A 42 5.76 -3.81 3.16
CA GLY A 42 5.84 -4.23 4.55
C GLY A 42 5.08 -5.52 4.84
N MET A 43 4.29 -5.51 5.91
CA MET A 43 3.55 -6.66 6.39
C MET A 43 2.52 -7.18 5.38
N HIS A 44 2.08 -6.34 4.43
CA HIS A 44 1.18 -6.81 3.39
C HIS A 44 1.79 -7.90 2.53
N LEU A 45 3.09 -7.81 2.22
CA LEU A 45 3.80 -8.73 1.34
C LEU A 45 4.46 -9.91 2.07
N SER A 46 4.36 -9.95 3.39
CA SER A 46 5.02 -10.98 4.20
C SER A 46 4.13 -12.22 4.38
N PRO A 47 4.64 -13.42 4.09
CA PRO A 47 3.96 -14.68 4.39
C PRO A 47 3.66 -14.86 5.87
N GLU A 48 4.52 -14.35 6.76
CA GLU A 48 4.36 -14.47 8.22
C GLU A 48 3.14 -13.70 8.73
N PHE A 49 2.75 -12.65 8.01
CA PHE A 49 1.58 -11.82 8.30
C PHE A 49 0.38 -12.14 7.39
N GLY A 50 0.45 -13.23 6.62
CA GLY A 50 -0.66 -13.78 5.84
C GLY A 50 -0.93 -13.09 4.50
N GLU A 51 0.06 -12.42 3.91
CA GLU A 51 -0.01 -11.86 2.55
C GLU A 51 -1.26 -10.98 2.32
N THR A 52 -1.51 -10.07 3.26
CA THR A 52 -2.75 -9.28 3.31
C THR A 52 -2.96 -8.34 2.11
N TYR A 53 -1.99 -8.22 1.19
CA TYR A 53 -2.22 -7.57 -0.11
C TYR A 53 -3.32 -8.25 -0.93
N HIS A 54 -3.56 -9.56 -0.73
CA HIS A 54 -4.66 -10.26 -1.40
C HIS A 54 -6.02 -9.70 -1.01
N GLN A 55 -6.20 -9.25 0.24
CA GLN A 55 -7.44 -8.61 0.65
C GLN A 55 -7.64 -7.27 -0.08
N ILE A 56 -6.57 -6.49 -0.27
CA ILE A 56 -6.60 -5.22 -1.01
C ILE A 56 -7.08 -5.46 -2.46
N GLU A 57 -6.57 -6.50 -3.11
CA GLU A 57 -6.99 -6.89 -4.46
C GLU A 57 -8.45 -7.37 -4.49
N GLN A 58 -8.88 -8.16 -3.49
CA GLN A 58 -10.26 -8.65 -3.36
C GLN A 58 -11.27 -7.53 -3.11
N ASP A 59 -10.85 -6.47 -2.41
CA ASP A 59 -11.66 -5.28 -2.15
C ASP A 59 -11.82 -4.38 -3.39
N GLY A 60 -11.18 -4.74 -4.51
CA GLY A 60 -11.34 -4.07 -5.80
C GLY A 60 -10.35 -2.93 -6.04
N PHE A 61 -9.28 -2.84 -5.25
CA PHE A 61 -8.19 -1.89 -5.50
C PHE A 61 -7.14 -2.49 -6.44
N VAL A 62 -6.66 -1.67 -7.36
CA VAL A 62 -5.47 -1.99 -8.16
C VAL A 62 -4.25 -1.51 -7.39
N ILE A 63 -3.30 -2.41 -7.15
CA ILE A 63 -2.00 -2.07 -6.57
C ILE A 63 -1.08 -1.68 -7.73
N ASP A 64 -0.66 -0.42 -7.78
CA ASP A 64 0.24 0.08 -8.82
C ASP A 64 1.64 -0.51 -8.65
N GLU A 65 2.13 -0.61 -7.42
CA GLU A 65 3.44 -1.19 -7.11
C GLU A 65 3.46 -1.93 -5.78
N LYS A 66 4.13 -3.09 -5.76
CA LYS A 66 4.44 -3.87 -4.56
C LYS A 66 5.92 -3.69 -4.24
N ILE A 67 6.23 -2.97 -3.18
CA ILE A 67 7.61 -2.63 -2.79
C ILE A 67 8.09 -3.65 -1.76
N GLU A 68 9.01 -4.52 -2.15
CA GLU A 68 9.55 -5.56 -1.26
C GLU A 68 10.48 -4.97 -0.18
N ILE A 69 10.35 -5.47 1.05
CA ILE A 69 11.33 -5.25 2.12
C ILE A 69 12.16 -6.53 2.24
N LEU A 70 13.45 -6.44 1.91
CA LEU A 70 14.37 -7.59 1.80
C LEU A 70 14.55 -8.38 3.10
N LEU A 71 14.24 -7.78 4.25
CA LEU A 71 14.39 -8.41 5.56
C LEU A 71 13.03 -8.51 6.26
N SER A 72 12.57 -9.75 6.48
CA SER A 72 11.44 -10.04 7.37
C SER A 72 11.94 -10.07 8.83
N SER A 73 12.14 -8.88 9.42
CA SER A 73 12.51 -8.75 10.83
C SER A 73 12.06 -7.39 11.36
N ASP A 74 11.43 -7.41 12.53
CA ASP A 74 11.05 -6.22 13.31
C ASP A 74 12.03 -5.89 14.46
N SER A 75 13.08 -6.70 14.64
CA SER A 75 14.15 -6.39 15.59
C SER A 75 14.88 -5.10 15.21
N ALA A 76 15.42 -4.39 16.21
CA ALA A 76 16.21 -3.17 15.97
C ALA A 76 17.36 -3.38 14.98
N VAL A 77 18.00 -4.57 15.01
CA VAL A 77 19.06 -4.94 14.06
C VAL A 77 18.50 -5.15 12.66
N GLY A 78 17.33 -5.78 12.54
CA GLY A 78 16.63 -5.94 11.26
C GLY A 78 16.30 -4.59 10.62
N THR A 79 15.69 -3.69 11.39
CA THR A 79 15.39 -2.32 10.93
C THR A 79 16.64 -1.58 10.48
N ALA A 80 17.72 -1.61 11.27
CA ALA A 80 18.97 -0.95 10.92
C ALA A 80 19.58 -1.50 9.61
N LYS A 81 19.49 -2.82 9.37
CA LYS A 81 19.95 -3.43 8.13
C LYS A 81 19.08 -3.05 6.93
N SER A 82 17.75 -3.02 7.09
CA SER A 82 16.83 -2.66 6.01
C SER A 82 17.03 -1.23 5.50
N MET A 83 17.50 -0.32 6.35
CA MET A 83 17.83 1.05 5.93
C MET A 83 19.10 1.16 5.09
N GLY A 84 20.04 0.21 5.24
CA GLY A 84 21.36 0.27 4.60
C GLY A 84 21.51 -0.63 3.37
N LEU A 85 20.50 -1.44 3.06
CA LEU A 85 20.41 -2.25 1.84
C LEU A 85 19.73 -1.44 0.73
#